data_AF-L9M7E4-F1
#
_entry.id   AF-L9M7E4-F1
#
_cell.length_a   1.000
_cell.length_b   1.000
_cell.length_c   1.000
_cell.angle_alpha   90.00
_cell.angle_beta   90.00
_cell.angle_gamma   90.00
#
_symmetry.space_group_name_H-M   'P 1'
#
loop_
_entity.id
_entity.type
_entity.pdbx_description
1 polymer ?
#
loop_
_entity_poly.entity_id
_entity_poly.type
_entity_poly.pdbx_seq_one_letter_code
_entity_poly.pdbx_strand_id
1 'polypeptide(L)'
;MIDNTIVLINEITRVGETEKWNSSLFFEGPLKVHVLKDGTVTDHGVYVLSKNKFGYPAKIQVLNLNDRNNKYEFIFSPSNQPVFKKAINVDVNLLKDNNIIFKYSELVKEGSSLYSSPYSPNLLYKYVFINQKKPFVTYEFYSTMNKIEDQISYMRLVVIFNQHK
;
A
#
# COMPACT_ATOMS: atom_id res chain seq x y z
N MET A 1 1.34 13.49 -17.60
CA MET A 1 1.55 13.73 -16.15
C MET A 1 1.91 12.37 -15.56
N ILE A 2 3.06 12.23 -14.88
CA ILE A 2 3.44 10.94 -14.29
C ILE A 2 2.46 10.64 -13.16
N ASP A 3 1.76 9.50 -13.24
CA ASP A 3 0.93 9.04 -12.12
C ASP A 3 1.88 8.60 -10.99
N ASN A 4 1.92 9.38 -9.91
CA ASN A 4 2.78 9.09 -8.78
C ASN A 4 2.40 7.77 -8.07
N THR A 5 1.16 7.30 -8.26
CA THR A 5 0.67 6.04 -7.70
C THR A 5 1.31 4.84 -8.38
N ILE A 6 1.42 4.82 -9.71
CA ILE A 6 2.05 3.66 -10.39
C ILE A 6 3.55 3.59 -10.10
N VAL A 7 4.22 4.74 -10.01
CA VAL A 7 5.63 4.80 -9.60
C VAL A 7 5.82 4.28 -8.18
N LEU A 8 4.93 4.66 -7.26
CA LEU A 8 4.90 4.14 -5.89
C LEU A 8 4.75 2.61 -5.87
N ILE A 9 3.76 2.08 -6.60
CA ILE A 9 3.49 0.64 -6.67
C ILE A 9 4.71 -0.11 -7.21
N ASN A 10 5.31 0.38 -8.29
CA ASN A 10 6.49 -0.22 -8.89
C ASN A 10 7.68 -0.22 -7.94
N GLU A 11 7.87 0.86 -7.19
CA GLU A 11 8.96 0.94 -6.23
C GLU A 11 8.76 0.04 -5.00
N ILE A 12 7.54 -0.02 -4.45
CA ILE A 12 7.18 -0.97 -3.39
C ILE A 12 7.44 -2.40 -3.90
N THR A 13 6.97 -2.72 -5.11
CA THR A 13 7.15 -4.01 -5.75
C THR A 13 8.63 -4.38 -5.85
N ARG A 14 9.47 -3.46 -6.34
CA ARG A 14 10.91 -3.65 -6.48
C ARG A 14 11.62 -3.85 -5.14
N VAL A 15 11.32 -3.01 -4.14
CA VAL A 15 11.97 -3.08 -2.82
C VAL A 15 11.56 -4.35 -2.09
N GLY A 16 10.28 -4.72 -2.13
CA GLY A 16 9.80 -5.97 -1.54
C GLY A 16 10.48 -7.17 -2.19
N GLU A 17 10.40 -7.32 -3.51
CA GLU A 17 11.00 -8.46 -4.22
C GLU A 17 12.49 -8.66 -3.99
N THR A 18 13.24 -7.57 -3.94
CA THR A 18 14.69 -7.63 -3.81
C THR A 18 15.15 -7.61 -2.35
N GLU A 19 14.23 -7.33 -1.42
CA GLU A 19 14.51 -7.07 0.00
C GLU A 19 15.60 -6.01 0.21
N LYS A 20 15.84 -5.15 -0.78
CA LYS A 20 16.84 -4.07 -0.71
C LYS A 20 16.23 -2.85 -0.03
N TRP A 21 15.93 -2.99 1.26
CA TRP A 21 15.19 -2.04 2.09
C TRP A 21 15.73 -0.60 2.07
N ASN A 22 17.01 -0.39 1.78
CA ASN A 22 17.63 0.94 1.81
C ASN A 22 18.07 1.44 0.42
N SER A 23 17.64 0.77 -0.66
CA SER A 23 18.10 1.07 -2.03
C SER A 23 17.22 2.05 -2.80
N SER A 24 16.10 2.49 -2.21
CA SER A 24 15.13 3.33 -2.90
C SER A 24 15.50 4.81 -2.81
N LEU A 25 15.65 5.47 -3.97
CA LEU A 25 15.71 6.93 -4.06
C LEU A 25 14.31 7.57 -4.10
N PHE A 26 13.28 6.72 -4.11
CA PHE A 26 11.90 7.19 -4.07
C PHE A 26 11.50 7.66 -2.67
N PHE A 27 11.91 6.90 -1.65
CA PHE A 27 11.66 7.16 -0.24
C PHE A 27 12.62 8.20 0.33
N GLU A 28 12.17 8.97 1.33
CA GLU A 28 13.02 9.93 2.07
C GLU A 28 13.85 9.20 3.13
N GLY A 29 14.89 8.50 2.68
CA GLY A 29 15.86 7.81 3.52
C GLY A 29 15.57 6.32 3.74
N PRO A 30 16.34 5.66 4.64
CA PRO A 30 16.24 4.23 4.90
C PRO A 30 14.95 3.85 5.64
N LEU A 31 14.65 2.55 5.66
CA LEU A 31 13.55 2.00 6.46
C LEU A 31 13.80 2.27 7.95
N LYS A 32 12.84 2.92 8.62
CA LYS A 32 12.89 3.15 10.07
C LYS A 32 12.14 2.04 10.78
N VAL A 33 12.84 1.03 11.30
CA VAL A 33 12.26 -0.06 12.08
C VAL A 33 11.90 0.44 13.47
N HIS A 34 10.72 0.07 13.97
CA HIS A 34 10.29 0.48 15.30
C HIS A 34 10.98 -0.36 16.39
N VAL A 35 11.41 0.32 17.45
CA VAL A 35 12.10 -0.29 18.59
C VAL A 35 11.33 0.10 19.85
N LEU A 36 11.00 -0.89 20.67
CA LEU A 36 10.31 -0.70 21.93
C LEU A 36 11.23 -0.02 22.96
N LYS A 37 10.64 0.50 24.04
CA LYS A 37 11.39 1.22 25.09
C LYS A 37 12.47 0.36 25.76
N ASP A 38 12.31 -0.95 25.74
CA ASP A 38 13.26 -1.93 26.30
C ASP A 38 14.38 -2.31 25.30
N GLY A 39 14.40 -1.73 24.10
CA GLY A 39 15.38 -2.03 23.06
C GLY A 39 14.99 -3.17 22.13
N THR A 40 13.83 -3.81 22.33
CA THR A 40 13.37 -4.88 21.45
C THR A 40 13.02 -4.34 20.07
N VAL A 41 13.67 -4.87 19.03
CA VAL A 41 13.37 -4.55 17.63
C VAL A 41 12.07 -5.24 17.24
N THR A 42 11.10 -4.46 16.78
CA THR A 42 9.81 -4.99 16.32
C THR A 42 9.86 -5.43 14.86
N ASP A 43 8.81 -6.10 14.44
CA ASP A 43 8.60 -6.60 13.07
C ASP A 43 7.93 -5.57 12.14
N HIS A 44 7.85 -4.30 12.55
CA HIS A 44 7.30 -3.24 11.72
C HIS A 44 8.23 -2.05 11.57
N GLY A 45 8.14 -1.40 10.42
CA GLY A 45 8.93 -0.23 10.07
C GLY A 45 8.15 0.77 9.21
N VAL A 46 8.79 1.90 8.92
CA VAL A 46 8.16 3.00 8.18
C VAL A 46 9.13 3.61 7.17
N TYR A 47 8.66 3.79 5.94
CA TYR A 47 9.22 4.73 4.98
C TYR A 47 8.50 6.07 5.03
N VAL A 48 9.25 7.15 4.87
CA VAL A 48 8.69 8.49 4.67
C VAL A 48 8.68 8.78 3.17
N LEU A 49 7.58 9.33 2.68
CA LEU A 49 7.44 9.76 1.29
C LEU A 49 7.62 11.25 1.17
N SER A 50 8.23 11.67 0.05
CA SER A 50 8.53 13.06 -0.16
C SER A 50 7.29 13.91 -0.39
N LYS A 51 7.15 14.96 0.41
CA LYS A 51 6.11 15.98 0.25
C LYS A 51 6.16 16.59 -1.16
N ASN A 52 7.34 16.73 -1.76
CA ASN A 52 7.49 17.31 -3.09
C ASN A 52 6.92 16.41 -4.19
N LYS A 53 6.98 15.09 -4.01
CA LYS A 53 6.47 14.12 -4.99
C LYS A 53 4.97 13.91 -4.86
N PHE A 54 4.46 13.84 -3.62
CA PHE A 54 3.04 13.52 -3.37
C PHE A 54 2.18 14.74 -3.03
N GLY A 55 2.77 15.91 -2.81
CA GLY A 55 2.10 17.14 -2.39
C GLY A 55 1.85 17.23 -0.88
N TYR A 56 2.12 16.17 -0.12
CA TYR A 56 1.90 16.08 1.33
C TYR A 56 2.85 15.05 1.97
N PRO A 57 3.18 15.19 3.26
CA PRO A 57 3.95 14.19 3.97
C PRO A 57 3.12 12.91 4.15
N ALA A 58 3.58 11.82 3.56
CA ALA A 58 2.95 10.51 3.66
C ALA A 58 3.94 9.48 4.17
N LYS A 59 3.44 8.37 4.69
CA LYS A 59 4.24 7.27 5.22
C LYS A 59 3.75 5.96 4.62
N ILE A 60 4.68 5.03 4.41
CA ILE A 60 4.36 3.63 4.10
C ILE A 60 4.76 2.82 5.33
N GLN A 61 3.82 2.13 5.93
CA GLN A 61 4.11 1.15 6.97
C GLN A 61 4.53 -0.15 6.31
N VAL A 62 5.53 -0.81 6.88
CA VAL A 62 5.97 -2.14 6.47
C VAL A 62 5.77 -3.06 7.67
N LEU A 63 4.99 -4.12 7.50
CA LEU A 63 4.69 -5.10 8.55
C LEU A 63 5.36 -6.45 8.24
N ASN A 64 5.46 -7.29 9.27
CA ASN A 64 5.96 -8.67 9.19
C ASN A 64 7.39 -8.77 8.63
N LEU A 65 8.26 -7.81 8.97
CA LEU A 65 9.67 -7.78 8.52
C LEU A 65 10.46 -9.02 8.93
N ASN A 66 10.04 -9.70 10.00
CA ASN A 66 10.68 -10.90 10.54
C ASN A 66 9.95 -12.21 10.17
N ASP A 67 8.93 -12.18 9.31
CA ASP A 67 8.22 -13.39 8.92
C ASP A 67 9.13 -14.30 8.08
N ARG A 68 9.35 -15.53 8.58
CA ARG A 68 10.22 -16.54 7.95
C ARG A 68 9.71 -17.04 6.61
N ASN A 69 8.43 -16.84 6.32
CA ASN A 69 7.78 -17.14 5.04
C ASN A 69 7.79 -15.95 4.09
N ASN A 70 8.52 -14.87 4.41
CA ASN A 70 8.62 -13.66 3.59
C ASN A 70 7.24 -13.05 3.25
N LYS A 71 6.33 -13.06 4.24
CA LYS A 71 4.97 -12.50 4.12
C LYS A 71 4.88 -11.07 4.63
N TYR A 72 5.66 -10.18 4.04
CA TYR A 72 5.63 -8.76 4.40
C TYR A 72 4.54 -8.00 3.66
N GLU A 73 4.03 -6.97 4.33
CA GLU A 73 2.96 -6.11 3.83
C GLU A 73 3.44 -4.66 3.81
N PHE A 74 3.16 -3.96 2.71
CA PHE A 74 3.34 -2.52 2.63
C PHE A 74 1.98 -1.86 2.66
N ILE A 75 1.74 -1.01 3.65
CA ILE A 75 0.49 -0.28 3.82
C ILE A 75 0.73 1.19 3.54
N PHE A 76 0.10 1.69 2.49
CA PHE A 76 0.05 3.11 2.16
C PHE A 76 -1.35 3.65 2.39
N SER A 77 -1.46 4.61 3.31
CA SER A 77 -2.68 5.36 3.57
C SER A 77 -2.32 6.81 3.91
N PRO A 78 -3.14 7.80 3.50
CA PRO A 78 -2.92 9.17 3.88
C PRO A 78 -3.03 9.33 5.40
N SER A 79 -2.12 10.12 5.97
CA SER A 79 -1.86 10.22 7.41
C SER A 79 -3.02 10.79 8.24
N ASN A 80 -3.97 11.51 7.63
CA ASN A 80 -5.07 12.18 8.32
C ASN A 80 -6.24 12.42 7.35
N GLN A 81 -7.25 11.54 7.34
CA GLN A 81 -8.40 11.62 6.43
C GLN A 81 -9.10 13.00 6.40
N PRO A 82 -9.38 13.67 7.52
CA PRO A 82 -9.94 15.02 7.54
C PRO A 82 -9.13 16.10 6.81
N VAL A 83 -7.80 15.96 6.78
CA VAL A 83 -6.89 16.91 6.11
C VAL A 83 -6.68 16.51 4.64
N PHE A 84 -7.00 15.25 4.32
CA PHE A 84 -6.76 14.66 3.01
C PHE A 84 -7.92 14.94 2.05
N LYS A 85 -7.94 16.15 1.48
CA LYS A 85 -9.02 16.61 0.58
C LYS A 85 -8.93 16.08 -0.86
N LYS A 86 -7.86 15.36 -1.23
CA LYS A 86 -7.68 14.82 -2.59
C LYS A 86 -7.89 13.32 -2.58
N ALA A 87 -8.75 12.82 -3.47
CA ALA A 87 -8.83 11.39 -3.72
C ALA A 87 -7.48 10.89 -4.26
N ILE A 88 -7.00 9.75 -3.76
CA ILE A 88 -5.87 9.06 -4.39
C ILE A 88 -6.45 8.18 -5.47
N ASN A 89 -6.05 8.43 -6.70
CA ASN A 89 -6.53 7.68 -7.84
C ASN A 89 -5.39 6.84 -8.41
N VAL A 90 -5.77 5.70 -8.97
CA VAL A 90 -4.91 4.90 -9.85
C VAL A 90 -5.66 4.60 -11.12
N ASP A 91 -5.00 4.78 -12.25
CA ASP A 91 -5.54 4.42 -13.56
C ASP A 91 -5.46 2.89 -13.77
N VAL A 92 -6.59 2.28 -14.12
CA VAL A 92 -6.71 0.83 -14.31
C VAL A 92 -5.94 0.37 -15.55
N ASN A 93 -5.86 1.20 -16.59
CA ASN A 93 -5.06 0.90 -17.77
C ASN A 93 -3.57 0.89 -17.42
N LEU A 94 -3.10 1.84 -16.61
CA LEU A 94 -1.70 1.84 -16.14
C LEU A 94 -1.36 0.62 -15.28
N LEU A 95 -2.30 0.15 -14.45
CA LEU A 95 -2.13 -1.12 -13.71
C LEU A 95 -1.94 -2.29 -14.70
N LYS A 96 -2.81 -2.37 -15.70
CA LYS A 96 -2.75 -3.41 -16.73
C LYS A 96 -1.42 -3.37 -17.52
N ASP A 97 -0.96 -2.19 -17.91
CA ASP A 97 0.32 -1.99 -18.61
C ASP A 97 1.51 -2.46 -17.74
N ASN A 98 1.38 -2.39 -16.41
CA ASN A 98 2.36 -2.90 -15.45
C ASN A 98 2.14 -4.37 -15.04
N ASN A 99 1.30 -5.11 -15.78
CA ASN A 99 0.97 -6.52 -15.55
C ASN A 99 0.19 -6.76 -14.25
N ILE A 100 -0.50 -5.75 -13.74
CA ILE A 100 -1.33 -5.81 -12.55
C ILE A 100 -2.79 -5.92 -12.99
N ILE A 101 -3.37 -7.11 -12.85
CA ILE A 101 -4.72 -7.41 -13.36
C ILE A 101 -5.73 -7.55 -12.22
N PHE A 102 -6.96 -7.13 -12.48
CA PHE A 102 -8.07 -7.30 -11.55
C PHE A 102 -8.38 -8.78 -11.34
N LYS A 103 -8.60 -9.18 -10.08
CA LYS A 103 -8.98 -10.54 -9.71
C LYS A 103 -10.42 -10.61 -9.22
N TYR A 104 -10.74 -9.84 -8.18
CA TYR A 104 -12.09 -9.77 -7.62
C TYR A 104 -12.26 -8.55 -6.71
N SER A 105 -13.50 -8.27 -6.32
CA SER A 105 -13.84 -7.29 -5.29
C SER A 105 -14.73 -7.90 -4.22
N GLU A 106 -14.64 -7.40 -3.00
CA GLU A 106 -15.51 -7.80 -1.90
C GLU A 106 -15.82 -6.64 -0.96
N LEU A 107 -16.97 -6.71 -0.27
CA LEU A 107 -17.32 -5.76 0.77
C LEU A 107 -16.49 -6.07 2.03
N VAL A 108 -15.88 -5.04 2.61
CA VAL A 108 -15.14 -5.18 3.86
C VAL A 108 -16.13 -5.32 5.01
N LYS A 109 -15.97 -6.40 5.78
CA LYS A 109 -16.83 -6.73 6.93
C LYS A 109 -16.83 -5.62 7.98
N GLU A 110 -18.01 -5.30 8.51
CA GLU A 110 -18.24 -4.22 9.48
C GLU A 110 -17.35 -4.30 10.73
N GLY A 111 -16.93 -5.50 11.14
CA GLY A 111 -16.01 -5.71 12.28
C GLY A 111 -14.52 -5.48 11.99
N SER A 112 -14.16 -5.00 10.80
CA SER A 112 -12.76 -4.74 10.43
C SER A 112 -12.16 -3.58 11.24
N SER A 113 -10.89 -3.70 11.63
CA SER A 113 -10.12 -2.61 12.25
C SER A 113 -10.01 -1.38 11.34
N LEU A 114 -10.30 -1.51 10.04
CA LEU A 114 -10.41 -0.38 9.11
C LEU A 114 -11.57 0.57 9.46
N TYR A 115 -12.56 0.09 10.22
CA TYR A 115 -13.72 0.85 10.67
C TYR A 115 -13.56 1.45 12.09
N SER A 116 -12.41 1.30 12.75
CA SER A 116 -12.26 1.62 14.18
C SER A 116 -12.06 3.10 14.53
N SER A 117 -12.37 4.05 13.62
CA SER A 117 -12.21 5.49 13.83
C SER A 117 -13.56 6.21 13.72
N PRO A 118 -13.82 7.29 14.48
CA PRO A 118 -15.04 8.09 14.31
C PRO A 118 -15.19 8.73 12.92
N TYR A 119 -14.16 8.67 12.08
CA TYR A 119 -14.17 9.15 10.69
C TYR A 119 -14.14 8.01 9.66
N SER A 120 -14.25 6.76 10.11
CA SER A 120 -14.26 5.61 9.22
C SER A 120 -15.51 5.64 8.33
N PRO A 121 -15.37 5.30 7.03
CA PRO A 121 -16.50 5.28 6.11
C PRO A 121 -17.53 4.24 6.56
N ASN A 122 -18.82 4.49 6.30
CA ASN A 122 -19.88 3.52 6.59
C ASN A 122 -19.84 2.29 5.68
N LEU A 123 -19.10 2.35 4.57
CA LEU A 123 -19.03 1.31 3.56
C LEU A 123 -17.65 1.33 2.90
N LEU A 124 -17.00 0.16 2.83
CA LEU A 124 -15.68 0.01 2.23
C LEU A 124 -15.63 -1.26 1.38
N TYR A 125 -15.12 -1.13 0.17
CA TYR A 125 -14.85 -2.20 -0.77
C TYR A 125 -13.36 -2.45 -0.86
N LYS A 126 -12.99 -3.73 -0.95
CA LYS A 126 -11.64 -4.18 -1.23
C LYS A 126 -11.57 -4.69 -2.67
N TYR A 127 -10.72 -4.07 -3.47
CA TYR A 127 -10.43 -4.48 -4.83
C TYR A 127 -9.07 -5.16 -4.88
N VAL A 128 -9.06 -6.42 -5.30
CA VAL A 128 -7.87 -7.26 -5.31
C VAL A 128 -7.34 -7.39 -6.73
N PHE A 129 -6.07 -7.04 -6.89
CA PHE A 129 -5.31 -7.16 -8.11
C PHE A 129 -4.10 -8.08 -7.89
N ILE A 130 -3.65 -8.76 -8.94
CA ILE A 130 -2.48 -9.64 -8.92
C ILE A 130 -1.47 -9.26 -9.98
N ASN A 131 -0.18 -9.44 -9.70
CA ASN A 131 0.86 -9.28 -10.71
C ASN A 131 1.00 -10.56 -11.55
N GLN A 132 0.73 -10.50 -12.85
CA GLN A 132 0.85 -11.68 -13.73
C GLN A 132 2.29 -12.17 -13.87
N LYS A 133 3.29 -11.27 -13.80
CA LYS A 133 4.71 -11.63 -13.88
C LYS A 133 5.26 -12.09 -12.54
N LYS A 134 4.64 -11.66 -11.44
CA LYS A 134 5.03 -12.00 -10.05
C LYS A 134 3.80 -12.48 -9.27
N PRO A 135 3.36 -13.73 -9.47
CA PRO A 135 2.10 -14.23 -8.92
C PRO A 135 2.03 -14.24 -7.39
N PHE A 136 3.17 -14.08 -6.71
CA PHE A 136 3.26 -13.93 -5.26
C PHE A 136 2.98 -12.50 -4.75
N VAL A 137 2.76 -11.52 -5.63
CA VAL A 137 2.45 -10.13 -5.26
C VAL A 137 0.98 -9.84 -5.50
N THR A 138 0.29 -9.42 -4.43
CA THR A 138 -1.12 -9.02 -4.46
C THR A 138 -1.24 -7.55 -4.05
N TYR A 139 -2.12 -6.82 -4.72
CA TYR A 139 -2.41 -5.42 -4.43
C TYR A 139 -3.89 -5.30 -4.02
N GLU A 140 -4.13 -4.74 -2.84
CA GLU A 140 -5.46 -4.52 -2.31
C GLU A 140 -5.72 -3.01 -2.22
N PHE A 141 -6.68 -2.53 -3.01
CA PHE A 141 -7.16 -1.15 -2.97
C PHE A 141 -8.45 -1.08 -2.17
N TYR A 142 -8.46 -0.27 -1.12
CA TYR A 142 -9.63 -0.04 -0.29
C TYR A 142 -10.29 1.28 -0.66
N SER A 143 -11.58 1.24 -0.99
CA SER A 143 -12.33 2.38 -1.51
C SER A 143 -13.76 2.42 -0.97
N THR A 144 -14.34 3.60 -0.86
CA THR A 144 -15.77 3.77 -0.53
C THR A 144 -16.69 3.55 -1.74
N MET A 145 -16.13 3.51 -2.96
CA MET A 145 -16.89 3.31 -4.19
C MET A 145 -17.08 1.83 -4.47
N ASN A 146 -18.24 1.46 -5.02
CA ASN A 146 -18.63 0.07 -5.28
C ASN A 146 -18.39 -0.42 -6.71
N LYS A 147 -17.74 0.39 -7.55
CA LYS A 147 -17.42 0.08 -8.94
C LYS A 147 -15.97 0.46 -9.27
N ILE A 148 -15.34 -0.34 -10.13
CA ILE A 148 -14.13 0.03 -10.84
C ILE A 148 -14.56 0.62 -12.18
N GLU A 149 -14.19 1.87 -12.44
CA GLU A 149 -14.30 2.52 -13.74
C GLU A 149 -12.91 2.57 -14.38
N ASP A 150 -12.58 3.63 -15.14
CA ASP A 150 -11.23 3.83 -15.68
C ASP A 150 -10.18 4.12 -14.58
N GLN A 151 -10.65 4.57 -13.40
CA GLN A 151 -9.81 4.86 -12.24
C GLN A 151 -10.40 4.25 -10.96
N ILE A 152 -9.52 3.95 -10.01
CA ILE A 152 -9.90 3.57 -8.65
C ILE A 152 -9.52 4.69 -7.70
N SER A 153 -10.52 5.35 -7.13
CA SER A 153 -10.33 6.27 -5.99
C SER A 153 -10.24 5.49 -4.70
N TYR A 154 -9.06 5.42 -4.08
CA TYR A 154 -8.82 4.60 -2.89
C TYR A 154 -8.32 5.42 -1.70
N MET A 155 -8.55 4.91 -0.50
CA MET A 155 -8.08 5.47 0.77
C MET A 155 -6.92 4.69 1.37
N ARG A 156 -6.75 3.43 0.98
CA ARG A 156 -5.62 2.61 1.40
C ARG A 156 -5.23 1.67 0.27
N LEU A 157 -3.93 1.53 0.07
CA LEU A 157 -3.30 0.51 -0.75
C LEU A 157 -2.52 -0.42 0.18
N VAL A 158 -2.72 -1.71 0.05
CA VAL A 158 -1.89 -2.74 0.68
C VAL A 158 -1.22 -3.56 -0.42
N VAL A 159 0.10 -3.72 -0.34
CA VAL A 159 0.87 -4.59 -1.23
C VAL A 159 1.40 -5.76 -0.41
N ILE A 160 0.95 -6.96 -0.73
CA ILE A 160 1.22 -8.18 0.00
C ILE A 160 2.16 -9.05 -0.84
N PHE A 161 3.26 -9.48 -0.24
CA PHE A 161 4.17 -10.46 -0.82
C PHE A 161 3.94 -11.79 -0.13
N ASN A 162 3.78 -12.87 -0.89
CA ASN A 162 3.59 -14.22 -0.37
C ASN A 162 4.52 -15.16 -1.13
N GLN A 163 5.83 -15.02 -0.92
CA GLN A 163 6.78 -15.94 -1.55
C GLN A 163 6.56 -17.35 -1.00
N HIS A 164 6.20 -18.28 -1.89
CA HIS A 164 6.42 -19.69 -1.63
C HIS A 164 7.91 -19.94 -1.86
N LYS A 165 8.68 -20.13 -0.79
CA LYS A 165 9.98 -20.80 -0.90
C LYS A 165 9.76 -22.30 -1.07
#